data_AF-A0A9D1TBP5-F1
#
_entry.id   AF-A0A9D1TBP5-F1
#
_cell.length_a   1.000
_cell.length_b   1.000
_cell.length_c   1.000
_cell.angle_alpha   90.00
_cell.angle_beta   90.00
_cell.angle_gamma   90.00
#
_symmetry.space_group_name_H-M   'P 1'
#
loop_
_entity.id
_entity.type
_entity.pdbx_description
1 polymer ?
#
loop_
_entity_poly.entity_id
_entity_poly.type
_entity_poly.pdbx_seq_one_letter_code
_entity_poly.pdbx_strand_id
1 'polypeptide(L)'
;MENDRMVNSAATSVYTPDITNGNGDTILPTVPIQGYEGFIRPADDARAKALGDACAREIAGKILADFEKTEAYCRRNGGKPDQMVHVSTFVILDGMVYMTYYANTGTDQEDPTQQAARLAFCPLDNPEDMTILELQKVGDVLDGREITHVYDTILMYKGGDELYLMWTASPQDNYHRLYRTFSLSRKTLGPIRVNRFRVGDVVNDFSISGMKAALSYYRIPFKAMWSDIGIMQKLSTRMEAGETWYYSGAYSGNFNCIIKSRDLITWEYVAAPDFPNNSRWENATYVVGDRCYYFVRQQECEQGFLTYYDLCQKTWATPFLIADAQSRSDFVLYDGELYLIHAPVDRDGFGIVRVDQEALCNSTPLLVVDMKDSCFYPYVRLYGDTAYISYTVARKHIRLARFQFAEYLSK
;
A
#
# COMPACT_ATOMS: atom_id res chain seq x y z
N MET A 1 30.59 40.21 27.92
CA MET A 1 31.51 39.19 27.40
C MET A 1 31.22 37.90 28.15
N GLU A 2 30.74 36.92 27.38
CA GLU A 2 30.83 35.46 27.60
C GLU A 2 30.36 34.86 28.93
N ASN A 3 29.18 34.23 28.91
CA ASN A 3 29.09 32.76 28.89
C ASN A 3 27.62 32.31 28.89
N ASP A 4 26.96 32.37 27.74
CA ASP A 4 25.83 31.49 27.48
C ASP A 4 26.37 30.21 26.86
N ARG A 5 26.61 29.22 27.72
CA ARG A 5 26.80 27.84 27.29
C ARG A 5 25.50 27.39 26.65
N MET A 6 25.48 27.42 25.32
CA MET A 6 24.54 26.65 24.51
C MET A 6 24.54 25.21 25.04
N VAL A 7 23.40 24.81 25.61
CA VAL A 7 23.05 23.42 25.77
C VAL A 7 22.90 22.87 24.35
N ASN A 8 23.99 22.33 23.83
CA ASN A 8 23.99 21.51 22.62
C ASN A 8 23.24 20.22 22.99
N SER A 9 21.90 20.23 22.88
CA SER A 9 21.15 18.99 22.77
C SER A 9 21.58 18.37 21.45
N ALA A 10 22.48 17.38 21.49
CA ALA A 10 22.85 16.62 20.31
C ALA A 10 21.56 16.14 19.64
N ALA A 11 21.21 16.72 18.49
CA ALA A 11 20.10 16.25 17.69
C ALA A 11 20.44 14.82 17.29
N THR A 12 19.78 13.84 17.90
CA THR A 12 19.91 12.44 17.52
C THR A 12 19.46 12.31 16.06
N SER A 13 20.33 11.73 15.24
CA SER A 13 20.06 11.43 13.83
C SER A 13 18.68 10.77 13.66
N VAL A 14 17.97 11.09 12.58
CA VAL A 14 16.68 10.45 12.25
C VAL A 14 16.90 8.97 11.91
N TYR A 15 18.06 8.66 11.32
CA TYR A 15 18.50 7.31 10.98
C TYR A 15 19.22 6.66 12.17
N THR A 16 19.02 5.36 12.36
CA THR A 16 19.75 4.61 13.39
C THR A 16 20.64 3.54 12.76
N PRO A 17 21.82 3.23 13.35
CA PRO A 17 22.64 2.13 12.88
C PRO A 17 21.91 0.80 13.01
N ASP A 18 22.09 -0.09 12.03
CA ASP A 18 21.49 -1.42 12.05
C ASP A 18 22.11 -2.27 13.18
N ILE A 19 21.25 -2.93 13.96
CA ILE A 19 21.64 -3.94 14.94
C ILE A 19 21.87 -5.26 14.18
N THR A 20 23.07 -5.82 14.33
CA THR A 20 23.51 -7.08 13.70
C THR A 20 24.18 -7.99 14.73
N ASN A 21 24.36 -9.27 14.39
CA ASN A 21 25.16 -10.24 15.16
C ASN A 21 26.22 -10.98 14.31
N GLY A 22 26.51 -10.48 13.10
CA GLY A 22 27.45 -11.10 12.17
C GLY A 22 26.92 -12.33 11.42
N ASN A 23 25.68 -12.75 11.62
CA ASN A 23 25.06 -13.77 10.76
C ASN A 23 24.95 -13.26 9.32
N GLY A 24 25.30 -14.11 8.36
CA GLY A 24 25.12 -13.83 6.93
C GLY A 24 23.67 -14.03 6.46
N ASP A 25 23.35 -13.40 5.34
CA ASP A 25 22.04 -13.52 4.69
C ASP A 25 21.80 -14.93 4.16
N THR A 26 20.57 -15.44 4.34
CA THR A 26 20.09 -16.66 3.69
C THR A 26 19.06 -16.29 2.63
N ILE A 27 19.50 -16.18 1.37
CA ILE A 27 18.65 -15.74 0.27
C ILE A 27 17.88 -16.92 -0.33
N LEU A 28 16.55 -16.83 -0.29
CA LEU A 28 15.65 -17.78 -0.93
C LEU A 28 15.57 -17.52 -2.45
N PRO A 29 15.56 -18.58 -3.28
CA PRO A 29 15.37 -18.42 -4.71
C PRO A 29 13.91 -18.06 -5.06
N THR A 30 13.73 -17.38 -6.18
CA THR A 30 12.43 -17.17 -6.83
C THR A 30 12.16 -18.39 -7.71
N VAL A 31 11.17 -19.19 -7.34
CA VAL A 31 10.80 -20.44 -8.06
C VAL A 31 9.28 -20.57 -8.18
N PRO A 32 8.75 -21.18 -9.25
CA PRO A 32 7.31 -21.37 -9.41
C PRO A 32 6.68 -22.15 -8.26
N ILE A 33 5.40 -21.87 -7.99
CA ILE A 33 4.62 -22.60 -6.96
C ILE A 33 4.51 -24.07 -7.32
N GLN A 34 4.89 -24.93 -6.38
CA GLN A 34 4.80 -26.39 -6.47
C GLN A 34 3.72 -26.87 -5.49
N GLY A 35 2.49 -27.03 -5.97
CA GLY A 35 1.33 -27.40 -5.14
C GLY A 35 0.40 -26.22 -4.88
N TYR A 36 -0.82 -26.32 -5.39
CA TYR A 36 -1.90 -25.35 -5.21
C TYR A 36 -3.25 -26.07 -5.29
N GLU A 37 -4.28 -25.56 -4.63
CA GLU A 37 -5.60 -26.22 -4.54
C GLU A 37 -6.43 -26.07 -5.83
N GLY A 38 -6.09 -25.11 -6.68
CA GLY A 38 -6.74 -24.87 -7.95
C GLY A 38 -6.32 -23.56 -8.59
N PHE A 39 -6.98 -23.24 -9.71
CA PHE A 39 -6.77 -22.00 -10.46
C PHE A 39 -8.12 -21.48 -10.96
N ILE A 40 -8.37 -20.18 -10.79
CA ILE A 40 -9.50 -19.50 -11.43
C ILE A 40 -9.01 -18.39 -12.36
N ARG A 41 -9.72 -18.23 -13.49
CA ARG A 41 -9.60 -17.08 -14.37
C ARG A 41 -10.91 -16.29 -14.30
N PRO A 42 -11.00 -15.22 -13.48
CA PRO A 42 -12.23 -14.45 -13.33
C PRO A 42 -12.80 -13.94 -14.67
N ALA A 43 -11.92 -13.62 -15.62
CA ALA A 43 -12.29 -13.17 -16.95
C ALA A 43 -13.08 -14.20 -17.78
N ASP A 44 -13.09 -15.48 -17.41
CA ASP A 44 -13.88 -16.50 -18.12
C ASP A 44 -15.35 -16.50 -17.66
N ASP A 45 -15.70 -15.79 -16.58
CA ASP A 45 -17.06 -15.70 -16.07
C ASP A 45 -17.88 -14.60 -16.79
N ALA A 46 -18.84 -15.02 -17.61
CA ALA A 46 -19.69 -14.12 -18.39
C ALA A 46 -20.62 -13.25 -17.53
N ARG A 47 -21.09 -13.76 -16.37
CA ARG A 47 -21.93 -13.00 -15.44
C ARG A 47 -21.10 -11.90 -14.76
N ALA A 48 -19.89 -12.23 -14.31
CA ALA A 48 -18.98 -11.28 -13.67
C ALA A 48 -18.61 -10.13 -14.62
N LYS A 49 -18.39 -10.42 -15.91
CA LYS A 49 -18.19 -9.41 -16.96
C LYS A 49 -19.41 -8.52 -17.17
N ALA A 50 -20.62 -9.09 -17.29
CA ALA A 50 -21.84 -8.32 -17.48
C ALA A 50 -22.15 -7.36 -16.31
N LEU A 51 -21.94 -7.84 -15.07
CA LEU A 51 -22.01 -6.99 -13.88
C LEU A 51 -20.90 -5.93 -13.89
N GLY A 52 -19.70 -6.30 -14.34
CA GLY A 52 -18.56 -5.40 -14.44
C GLY A 52 -18.79 -4.23 -15.39
N ASP A 53 -19.42 -4.47 -16.54
CA ASP A 53 -19.83 -3.41 -17.47
C ASP A 53 -20.84 -2.44 -16.82
N ALA A 54 -21.74 -2.94 -15.97
CA ALA A 54 -22.68 -2.09 -15.22
C ALA A 54 -21.96 -1.23 -14.17
N CYS A 55 -21.04 -1.84 -13.40
CA CYS A 55 -20.20 -1.13 -12.44
C CYS A 55 -19.32 -0.07 -13.11
N ALA A 56 -18.71 -0.38 -14.26
CA ALA A 56 -17.90 0.58 -15.02
C ALA A 56 -18.70 1.84 -15.40
N ARG A 57 -19.94 1.66 -15.90
CA ARG A 57 -20.85 2.77 -16.23
C ARG A 57 -21.22 3.58 -14.99
N GLU A 58 -21.47 2.93 -13.86
CA GLU A 58 -21.76 3.63 -12.62
C GLU A 58 -20.57 4.48 -12.16
N ILE A 59 -19.37 3.91 -12.12
CA ILE A 59 -18.14 4.61 -11.72
C ILE A 59 -17.89 5.82 -12.63
N ALA A 60 -17.99 5.63 -13.96
CA ALA A 60 -17.82 6.71 -14.93
C ALA A 60 -18.86 7.83 -14.75
N GLY A 61 -20.09 7.50 -14.35
CA GLY A 61 -21.15 8.46 -14.04
C GLY A 61 -21.06 9.10 -12.65
N LYS A 62 -20.17 8.63 -11.78
CA LYS A 62 -20.04 9.05 -10.36
C LYS A 62 -18.60 9.40 -9.98
N ILE A 63 -17.87 10.00 -10.92
CA ILE A 63 -16.56 10.61 -10.65
C ILE A 63 -16.76 11.83 -9.73
N LEU A 64 -15.95 11.91 -8.67
CA LEU A 64 -16.02 13.00 -7.68
C LEU A 64 -14.95 14.06 -7.96
N ALA A 65 -13.71 13.65 -8.17
CA ALA A 65 -12.59 14.57 -8.40
C ALA A 65 -11.36 13.85 -8.95
N ASP A 66 -10.47 14.63 -9.56
CA ASP A 66 -9.09 14.26 -9.87
C ASP A 66 -8.14 15.12 -8.98
N PHE A 67 -7.05 14.54 -8.47
CA PHE A 67 -6.25 15.11 -7.35
C PHE A 67 -4.86 15.66 -7.74
N GLU A 68 -4.48 15.58 -9.01
CA GLU A 68 -3.21 16.11 -9.51
C GLU A 68 -3.18 17.65 -9.61
N LYS A 69 -1.98 18.23 -9.65
CA LYS A 69 -1.79 19.65 -9.98
C LYS A 69 -2.04 19.87 -11.46
N THR A 70 -3.19 20.44 -11.79
CA THR A 70 -3.51 20.90 -13.16
C THR A 70 -2.90 22.27 -13.45
N GLU A 71 -2.90 22.68 -14.73
CA GLU A 71 -2.57 24.06 -15.12
C GLU A 71 -3.46 25.10 -14.43
N ALA A 72 -4.75 24.79 -14.23
CA ALA A 72 -5.68 25.68 -13.56
C ALA A 72 -5.35 25.82 -12.07
N TYR A 73 -4.99 24.71 -11.41
CA TYR A 73 -4.52 24.72 -10.03
C TYR A 73 -3.24 25.57 -9.89
N CYS A 74 -2.25 25.34 -10.75
CA CYS A 74 -0.98 26.06 -10.70
C CYS A 74 -1.11 27.55 -11.02
N ARG A 75 -2.04 27.95 -11.89
CA ARG A 75 -2.36 29.37 -12.12
C ARG A 75 -2.88 30.08 -10.87
N ARG A 76 -3.62 29.38 -10.00
CA ARG A 76 -4.17 29.93 -8.74
C ARG A 76 -3.19 29.87 -7.57
N ASN A 77 -2.43 28.78 -7.47
CA ASN A 77 -1.64 28.46 -6.27
C ASN A 77 -0.11 28.54 -6.49
N GLY A 78 0.33 28.79 -7.73
CA GLY A 78 1.74 28.72 -8.11
C GLY A 78 2.24 27.29 -8.32
N GLY A 79 3.45 27.17 -8.87
CA GLY A 79 4.10 25.89 -9.16
C GLY A 79 3.95 25.42 -10.61
N LYS A 80 4.24 24.15 -10.85
CA LYS A 80 4.17 23.49 -12.17
C LYS A 80 3.13 22.38 -12.16
N PRO A 81 2.39 22.17 -13.27
CA PRO A 81 1.49 21.04 -13.40
C PRO A 81 2.25 19.71 -13.28
N ASP A 82 1.55 18.71 -12.77
CA ASP A 82 2.10 17.35 -12.73
C ASP A 82 2.15 16.78 -14.14
N GLN A 83 3.30 16.20 -14.46
CA GLN A 83 3.49 15.48 -15.71
C GLN A 83 3.11 14.01 -15.55
N MET A 84 3.21 13.48 -14.34
CA MET A 84 2.80 12.13 -13.99
C MET A 84 2.35 12.08 -12.53
N VAL A 85 1.35 11.25 -12.25
CA VAL A 85 0.88 10.93 -10.89
C VAL A 85 0.56 9.45 -10.78
N HIS A 86 0.80 8.85 -9.61
CA HIS A 86 0.50 7.44 -9.40
C HIS A 86 0.34 7.05 -7.92
N VAL A 87 -0.24 5.87 -7.72
CA VAL A 87 -0.45 5.15 -6.46
C VAL A 87 -1.20 5.98 -5.43
N SER A 88 -2.53 5.89 -5.52
CA SER A 88 -3.41 6.64 -4.63
C SER A 88 -3.89 5.81 -3.44
N THR A 89 -3.96 6.45 -2.27
CA THR A 89 -4.72 5.93 -1.13
C THR A 89 -5.44 7.09 -0.45
N PHE A 90 -6.60 6.82 0.16
CA PHE A 90 -7.41 7.90 0.75
C PHE A 90 -8.16 7.50 2.00
N VAL A 91 -8.67 8.51 2.70
CA VAL A 91 -9.72 8.40 3.71
C VAL A 91 -10.67 9.59 3.58
N ILE A 92 -11.94 9.38 3.93
CA ILE A 92 -12.97 10.40 4.02
C ILE A 92 -13.31 10.56 5.50
N LEU A 93 -13.12 11.75 6.04
CA LEU A 93 -13.35 12.07 7.45
C LEU A 93 -14.06 13.41 7.53
N ASP A 94 -15.19 13.45 8.23
CA ASP A 94 -15.95 14.68 8.51
C ASP A 94 -16.22 15.54 7.26
N GLY A 95 -16.65 14.89 6.16
CA GLY A 95 -16.95 15.56 4.90
C GLY A 95 -15.70 16.01 4.10
N MET A 96 -14.49 15.66 4.54
CA MET A 96 -13.24 15.95 3.83
C MET A 96 -12.65 14.69 3.23
N VAL A 97 -12.11 14.79 2.02
CA VAL A 97 -11.25 13.76 1.43
C VAL A 97 -9.80 14.08 1.75
N TYR A 98 -9.04 13.08 2.19
CA TYR A 98 -7.59 13.13 2.30
C TYR A 98 -7.01 12.04 1.39
N MET A 99 -6.23 12.46 0.41
CA MET A 99 -5.69 11.63 -0.65
C MET A 99 -4.17 11.74 -0.65
N THR A 100 -3.46 10.63 -0.78
CA THR A 100 -2.02 10.66 -0.96
C THR A 100 -1.63 9.92 -2.22
N TYR A 101 -0.59 10.40 -2.87
CA TYR A 101 -0.04 9.90 -4.12
C TYR A 101 1.38 10.44 -4.28
N TYR A 102 2.14 9.87 -5.23
CA TYR A 102 3.36 10.51 -5.70
C TYR A 102 3.18 11.09 -7.09
N ALA A 103 3.95 12.14 -7.37
CA ALA A 103 3.87 12.90 -8.60
C ALA A 103 5.27 13.21 -9.14
N ASN A 104 5.36 13.38 -10.46
CA ASN A 104 6.54 13.85 -11.16
C ASN A 104 6.20 15.16 -11.88
N THR A 105 7.05 16.17 -11.71
CA THR A 105 6.92 17.47 -12.38
C THR A 105 7.95 17.70 -13.49
N GLY A 106 8.94 16.81 -13.62
CA GLY A 106 10.00 16.88 -14.60
C GLY A 106 9.72 16.06 -15.87
N THR A 107 9.08 14.89 -15.74
CA THR A 107 8.77 14.00 -16.86
C THR A 107 7.41 13.33 -16.73
N ASP A 108 6.87 12.86 -17.85
CA ASP A 108 5.63 12.10 -17.90
C ASP A 108 5.79 10.60 -17.58
N GLN A 109 7.01 10.19 -17.23
CA GLN A 109 7.34 8.81 -16.91
C GLN A 109 7.34 8.57 -15.41
N GLU A 110 7.15 7.30 -15.05
CA GLU A 110 7.40 6.82 -13.71
C GLU A 110 8.91 6.73 -13.45
N ASP A 111 9.49 7.87 -13.07
CA ASP A 111 10.91 8.00 -12.75
C ASP A 111 11.09 8.43 -11.28
N PRO A 112 11.58 7.54 -10.41
CA PRO A 112 11.75 7.85 -8.99
C PRO A 112 12.76 8.96 -8.70
N THR A 113 13.65 9.28 -9.64
CA THR A 113 14.65 10.33 -9.50
C THR A 113 14.07 11.73 -9.72
N GLN A 114 12.77 11.83 -10.02
CA GLN A 114 12.09 13.10 -10.29
C GLN A 114 10.75 13.22 -9.54
N GLN A 115 10.54 12.37 -8.53
CA GLN A 115 9.26 12.24 -7.84
C GLN A 115 9.18 13.03 -6.53
N ALA A 116 7.94 13.31 -6.14
CA ALA A 116 7.57 13.91 -4.86
C ALA A 116 6.38 13.15 -4.26
N ALA A 117 6.45 12.85 -2.96
CA ALA A 117 5.33 12.31 -2.18
C ALA A 117 4.41 13.45 -1.73
N ARG A 118 3.09 13.25 -1.79
CA ARG A 118 2.11 14.33 -1.56
C ARG A 118 0.92 13.91 -0.72
N LEU A 119 0.35 14.90 -0.04
CA LEU A 119 -1.00 14.85 0.51
C LEU A 119 -1.85 15.91 -0.19
N ALA A 120 -2.98 15.51 -0.74
CA ALA A 120 -4.04 16.40 -1.19
C ALA A 120 -5.27 16.26 -0.30
N PHE A 121 -5.97 17.36 -0.03
CA PHE A 121 -7.24 17.30 0.68
C PHE A 121 -8.19 18.41 0.23
N CYS A 122 -9.49 18.10 0.26
CA CYS A 122 -10.57 19.00 -0.15
C CYS A 122 -11.89 18.60 0.53
N PRO A 123 -12.88 19.52 0.63
CA PRO A 123 -14.26 19.15 0.95
C PRO A 123 -14.83 18.20 -0.10
N LEU A 124 -15.55 17.18 0.36
CA LEU A 124 -16.16 16.17 -0.51
C LEU A 124 -17.24 16.76 -1.43
N ASP A 125 -17.94 17.80 -0.98
CA ASP A 125 -18.98 18.52 -1.71
C ASP A 125 -18.45 19.69 -2.55
N ASN A 126 -17.19 20.09 -2.34
CA ASN A 126 -16.51 21.10 -3.13
C ASN A 126 -15.03 20.73 -3.41
N PRO A 127 -14.77 19.74 -4.27
CA PRO A 127 -13.41 19.27 -4.52
C PRO A 127 -12.50 20.28 -5.20
N GLU A 128 -13.04 21.35 -5.79
CA GLU A 128 -12.24 22.41 -6.41
C GLU A 128 -11.45 23.24 -5.36
N ASP A 129 -11.92 23.26 -4.11
CA ASP A 129 -11.22 23.84 -2.96
C ASP A 129 -10.19 22.86 -2.38
N MET A 130 -9.28 22.44 -3.26
CA MET A 130 -8.23 21.48 -2.94
C MET A 130 -6.95 22.17 -2.51
N THR A 131 -6.33 21.63 -1.46
CA THR A 131 -4.97 21.94 -1.03
C THR A 131 -4.06 20.75 -1.28
N ILE A 132 -2.91 20.98 -1.93
CA ILE A 132 -1.88 19.95 -2.15
C ILE A 132 -0.59 20.33 -1.43
N LEU A 133 -0.15 19.47 -0.52
CA LEU A 133 1.09 19.58 0.24
C LEU A 133 2.14 18.60 -0.30
N GLU A 134 3.37 19.09 -0.47
CA GLU A 134 4.55 18.26 -0.71
C GLU A 134 5.06 17.71 0.63
N LEU A 135 5.22 16.39 0.73
CA LEU A 135 5.71 15.72 1.94
C LEU A 135 7.23 15.67 1.96
N GLN A 136 7.80 15.30 0.81
CA GLN A 136 9.23 15.25 0.48
C GLN A 136 9.37 15.05 -1.04
N LYS A 137 10.45 15.52 -1.64
CA LYS A 137 10.82 15.27 -3.04
C LYS A 137 12.29 14.89 -3.20
N VAL A 138 12.64 14.40 -4.38
CA VAL A 138 14.05 14.24 -4.77
C VAL A 138 14.79 15.58 -4.71
N GLY A 139 16.03 15.53 -4.22
CA GLY A 139 16.88 16.71 -3.97
C GLY A 139 16.67 17.34 -2.60
N ASP A 140 15.63 16.95 -1.84
CA ASP A 140 15.52 17.35 -0.43
C ASP A 140 16.64 16.72 0.40
N VAL A 141 17.05 17.41 1.46
CA VAL A 141 18.05 16.92 2.42
C VAL A 141 17.36 16.56 3.73
N LEU A 142 17.50 15.31 4.16
CA LEU A 142 17.04 14.84 5.46
C LEU A 142 18.24 14.38 6.28
N ASP A 143 18.49 15.09 7.38
CA ASP A 143 19.56 14.76 8.33
C ASP A 143 20.95 14.65 7.65
N GLY A 144 21.25 15.63 6.79
CA GLY A 144 22.50 15.72 6.03
C GLY A 144 22.61 14.79 4.82
N ARG A 145 21.59 13.97 4.54
CA ARG A 145 21.57 13.06 3.39
C ARG A 145 20.58 13.54 2.33
N GLU A 146 21.06 13.68 1.11
CA GLU A 146 20.20 13.99 -0.05
C GLU A 146 19.33 12.78 -0.41
N ILE A 147 18.07 13.05 -0.70
CA ILE A 147 17.12 12.07 -1.20
C ILE A 147 17.27 11.96 -2.71
N THR A 148 17.69 10.79 -3.20
CA THR A 148 17.92 10.56 -4.64
C THR A 148 16.72 9.90 -5.34
N HIS A 149 15.86 9.22 -4.58
CA HIS A 149 14.68 8.53 -5.09
C HIS A 149 13.50 8.70 -4.14
N VAL A 150 12.28 8.80 -4.69
CA VAL A 150 11.01 8.74 -3.94
C VAL A 150 10.12 7.69 -4.62
N TYR A 151 9.40 6.89 -3.84
CA TYR A 151 8.45 5.86 -4.32
C TYR A 151 7.28 5.68 -3.33
N ASP A 152 6.27 4.93 -3.78
CA ASP A 152 5.15 4.35 -3.02
C ASP A 152 4.65 5.18 -1.83
N THR A 153 3.61 5.99 -2.03
CA THR A 153 3.04 6.82 -0.97
C THR A 153 1.71 6.23 -0.48
N ILE A 154 1.55 6.10 0.85
CA ILE A 154 0.32 5.61 1.47
C ILE A 154 -0.11 6.48 2.65
N LEU A 155 -1.40 6.44 2.95
CA LEU A 155 -2.02 7.08 4.10
C LEU A 155 -2.68 6.02 4.96
N MET A 156 -2.46 6.12 6.27
CA MET A 156 -3.17 5.33 7.26
C MET A 156 -3.83 6.23 8.31
N TYR A 157 -4.99 5.79 8.79
CA TYR A 157 -5.74 6.43 9.85
C TYR A 157 -6.25 5.37 10.80
N LYS A 158 -5.99 5.56 12.10
CA LYS A 158 -6.39 4.65 13.17
C LYS A 158 -7.30 5.30 14.22
N GLY A 159 -7.89 6.45 13.89
CA GLY A 159 -8.63 7.28 14.84
C GLY A 159 -7.77 8.43 15.42
N GLY A 160 -8.45 9.45 15.93
CA GLY A 160 -7.82 10.62 16.58
C GLY A 160 -7.56 11.78 15.62
N ASP A 161 -6.60 12.63 15.96
CA ASP A 161 -6.28 13.86 15.21
C ASP A 161 -5.22 13.67 14.12
N GLU A 162 -4.66 12.47 13.96
CA GLU A 162 -3.48 12.27 13.11
C GLU A 162 -3.73 11.31 11.95
N LEU A 163 -3.39 11.77 10.74
CA LEU A 163 -3.12 10.91 9.60
C LEU A 163 -1.63 10.53 9.59
N TYR A 164 -1.34 9.26 9.31
CA TYR A 164 0.02 8.76 9.14
C TYR A 164 0.31 8.70 7.65
N LEU A 165 1.15 9.61 7.17
CA LEU A 165 1.57 9.69 5.78
C LEU A 165 2.92 9.02 5.66
N MET A 166 3.03 8.02 4.79
CA MET A 166 4.22 7.20 4.66
C MET A 166 4.64 7.11 3.20
N TRP A 167 5.94 7.12 2.93
CA TRP A 167 6.49 6.96 1.59
C TRP A 167 7.85 6.28 1.63
N THR A 168 8.31 5.79 0.49
CA THR A 168 9.66 5.29 0.33
C THR A 168 10.56 6.43 -0.14
N ALA A 169 11.75 6.55 0.45
CA ALA A 169 12.79 7.42 -0.06
C ALA A 169 14.16 6.75 0.01
N SER A 170 15.08 7.13 -0.87
CA SER A 170 16.47 6.62 -0.86
C SER A 170 17.46 7.73 -0.47
N PRO A 171 17.80 7.86 0.83
CA PRO A 171 18.97 8.63 1.24
C PRO A 171 20.25 7.85 0.90
N GLN A 172 21.05 8.35 -0.05
CA GLN A 172 22.34 7.74 -0.44
C GLN A 172 22.23 6.24 -0.80
N ASP A 173 21.31 5.89 -1.70
CA ASP A 173 21.15 4.54 -2.29
C ASP A 173 20.67 3.42 -1.35
N ASN A 174 20.32 3.71 -0.10
CA ASN A 174 19.59 2.79 0.78
C ASN A 174 18.13 3.23 0.91
N TYR A 175 17.20 2.44 0.38
CA TYR A 175 15.77 2.72 0.51
C TYR A 175 15.31 2.60 1.96
N HIS A 176 14.52 3.58 2.41
CA HIS A 176 13.89 3.65 3.73
C HIS A 176 12.39 3.91 3.57
N ARG A 177 11.60 3.31 4.46
CA ARG A 177 10.23 3.74 4.70
C ARG A 177 10.23 4.92 5.67
N LEU A 178 9.78 6.06 5.19
CA LEU A 178 9.66 7.28 5.97
C LEU A 178 8.19 7.56 6.28
N TYR A 179 7.97 8.33 7.34
CA TYR A 179 6.66 8.82 7.69
C TYR A 179 6.70 10.23 8.27
N ARG A 180 5.54 10.89 8.22
CA ARG A 180 5.22 12.05 9.05
C ARG A 180 3.72 12.07 9.35
N THR A 181 3.32 12.68 10.46
CA THR A 181 1.91 12.85 10.78
C THR A 181 1.35 14.13 10.18
N PHE A 182 0.04 14.15 9.92
CA PHE A 182 -0.71 15.37 9.61
C PHE A 182 -1.82 15.55 10.64
N SER A 183 -1.83 16.70 11.33
CA SER A 183 -2.87 17.05 12.29
C SER A 183 -4.12 17.52 11.56
N LEU A 184 -5.23 16.82 11.76
CA LEU A 184 -6.53 17.11 11.16
C LEU A 184 -7.09 18.44 11.65
N SER A 185 -6.93 18.75 12.94
CA SER A 185 -7.41 20.00 13.56
C SER A 185 -6.55 21.22 13.21
N ARG A 186 -5.21 21.07 13.20
CA ARG A 186 -4.28 22.19 12.92
C ARG A 186 -3.96 22.37 11.46
N LYS A 187 -4.22 21.35 10.63
CA LYS A 187 -3.83 21.28 9.21
C LYS A 187 -2.32 21.46 8.98
N THR A 188 -1.52 20.89 9.88
CA THR A 188 -0.05 21.01 9.85
C THR A 188 0.62 19.64 9.79
N LEU A 189 1.73 19.57 9.07
CA LEU A 189 2.58 18.38 9.00
C LEU A 189 3.58 18.34 10.17
N GLY A 190 3.72 17.17 10.80
CA GLY A 190 4.78 16.86 11.75
C GLY A 190 6.14 16.65 11.07
N PRO A 191 7.22 16.39 11.83
CA PRO A 191 8.55 16.16 11.27
C PRO A 191 8.64 14.82 10.53
N ILE A 192 9.57 14.72 9.57
CA ILE A 192 9.90 13.45 8.90
C ILE A 192 10.68 12.54 9.87
N ARG A 193 10.33 11.26 9.87
CA ARG A 193 10.91 10.19 10.68
C ARG A 193 11.00 8.90 9.85
N VAL A 194 11.81 7.94 10.30
CA VAL A 194 11.88 6.60 9.69
C VAL A 194 10.91 5.67 10.42
N ASN A 195 10.14 4.89 9.67
CA ASN A 195 9.45 3.74 10.25
C ASN A 195 10.48 2.74 10.80
N ARG A 196 10.09 1.91 11.76
CA ARG A 196 10.97 0.89 12.33
C ARG A 196 10.50 -0.50 11.93
N PHE A 197 11.45 -1.41 11.70
CA PHE A 197 11.19 -2.81 11.41
C PHE A 197 11.70 -3.66 12.58
N ARG A 198 10.81 -4.48 13.15
CA ARG A 198 11.09 -5.31 14.31
C ARG A 198 11.03 -6.79 13.95
N VAL A 199 12.02 -7.55 14.41
CA VAL A 199 12.01 -9.02 14.44
C VAL A 199 12.44 -9.44 15.84
N GLY A 200 11.56 -10.11 16.60
CA GLY A 200 11.80 -10.37 18.02
C GLY A 200 12.18 -9.09 18.78
N ASP A 201 13.31 -9.11 19.48
CA ASP A 201 13.84 -7.96 20.23
C ASP A 201 14.67 -6.98 19.39
N VAL A 202 14.97 -7.30 18.12
CA VAL A 202 15.76 -6.43 17.25
C VAL A 202 14.85 -5.42 16.56
N VAL A 203 15.19 -4.14 16.66
CA VAL A 203 14.49 -3.03 16.01
C VAL A 203 15.49 -2.20 15.22
N ASN A 204 15.34 -2.20 13.91
CA ASN A 204 16.15 -1.41 12.99
C ASN A 204 15.28 -0.37 12.27
N ASP A 205 15.93 0.51 11.53
CA ASP A 205 15.27 1.32 10.51
C ASP A 205 14.52 0.39 9.55
N PHE A 206 13.31 0.78 9.13
CA PHE A 206 12.60 0.07 8.08
C PHE A 206 13.22 0.44 6.72
N SER A 207 14.44 -0.04 6.52
CA SER A 207 15.28 0.12 5.34
C SER A 207 15.64 -1.24 4.77
N ILE A 208 16.18 -1.29 3.54
CA ILE A 208 16.63 -2.57 2.96
C ILE A 208 17.71 -3.20 3.85
N SER A 209 18.69 -2.41 4.32
CA SER A 209 19.73 -2.91 5.20
C SER A 209 19.19 -3.34 6.57
N GLY A 210 18.29 -2.54 7.15
CA GLY A 210 17.71 -2.80 8.47
C GLY A 210 16.83 -4.05 8.51
N MET A 211 16.02 -4.27 7.45
CA MET A 211 15.24 -5.49 7.28
C MET A 211 16.14 -6.73 7.16
N LYS A 212 17.15 -6.70 6.29
CA LYS A 212 18.10 -7.81 6.12
C LYS A 212 18.81 -8.12 7.43
N ALA A 213 19.34 -7.11 8.09
CA ALA A 213 20.04 -7.25 9.37
C ALA A 213 19.15 -7.90 10.44
N ALA A 214 17.89 -7.47 10.59
CA ALA A 214 16.97 -8.01 11.58
C ALA A 214 16.58 -9.47 11.28
N LEU A 215 16.32 -9.81 10.01
CA LEU A 215 15.98 -11.18 9.60
C LEU A 215 17.18 -12.13 9.75
N SER A 216 18.37 -11.71 9.30
CA SER A 216 19.61 -12.47 9.44
C SER A 216 20.02 -12.67 10.90
N TYR A 217 19.74 -11.70 11.79
CA TYR A 217 19.94 -11.85 13.23
C TYR A 217 19.25 -13.10 13.78
N TYR A 218 18.00 -13.35 13.36
CA TYR A 218 17.19 -14.50 13.74
C TYR A 218 17.28 -15.70 12.78
N ARG A 219 18.19 -15.66 11.80
CA ARG A 219 18.37 -16.70 10.76
C ARG A 219 17.08 -16.99 9.99
N ILE A 220 16.25 -15.97 9.78
CA ILE A 220 15.04 -16.08 8.96
C ILE A 220 15.45 -15.89 7.50
N PRO A 221 15.27 -16.90 6.62
CA PRO A 221 15.56 -16.75 5.20
C PRO A 221 14.61 -15.75 4.53
N PHE A 222 15.09 -15.04 3.52
CA PHE A 222 14.29 -14.06 2.80
C PHE A 222 14.67 -13.98 1.32
N LYS A 223 13.79 -13.44 0.49
CA LYS A 223 14.07 -13.21 -0.93
C LYS A 223 14.83 -11.91 -1.16
N ALA A 224 15.45 -11.80 -2.34
CA ALA A 224 16.22 -10.62 -2.71
C ALA A 224 15.40 -9.31 -2.59
N MET A 225 15.97 -8.32 -1.90
CA MET A 225 15.47 -6.94 -1.76
C MET A 225 16.42 -6.00 -2.48
N TRP A 226 15.90 -5.09 -3.31
CA TRP A 226 16.73 -4.28 -4.22
C TRP A 226 16.18 -2.89 -4.56
N SER A 227 14.88 -2.65 -4.45
CA SER A 227 14.31 -1.30 -4.55
C SER A 227 12.92 -1.27 -3.95
N ASP A 228 12.47 -0.05 -3.66
CA ASP A 228 11.17 0.27 -3.05
C ASP A 228 10.93 -0.45 -1.71
N ILE A 229 10.14 0.16 -0.83
CA ILE A 229 9.69 -0.44 0.42
C ILE A 229 8.23 -0.07 0.61
N GLY A 230 7.34 -0.98 0.23
CA GLY A 230 5.91 -0.76 0.42
C GLY A 230 5.41 -1.32 1.73
N ILE A 231 4.47 -0.60 2.32
CA ILE A 231 3.55 -1.10 3.35
C ILE A 231 2.14 -1.00 2.77
N MET A 232 1.34 -2.04 2.89
CA MET A 232 0.01 -2.06 2.28
C MET A 232 -0.98 -1.23 3.07
N GLN A 233 -1.72 -0.39 2.36
CA GLN A 233 -2.53 0.66 2.96
C GLN A 233 -3.77 0.16 3.72
N LYS A 234 -4.21 -1.08 3.47
CA LYS A 234 -5.36 -1.65 4.17
C LYS A 234 -4.93 -2.09 5.56
N LEU A 235 -5.64 -1.56 6.56
CA LEU A 235 -5.51 -2.00 7.93
C LEU A 235 -6.66 -2.94 8.26
N SER A 236 -6.31 -4.10 8.80
CA SER A 236 -7.21 -4.97 9.55
C SER A 236 -6.70 -5.05 10.98
N THR A 237 -7.58 -5.32 11.93
CA THR A 237 -7.22 -5.30 13.35
C THR A 237 -7.49 -6.63 14.03
N ARG A 238 -6.61 -7.01 14.96
CA ARG A 238 -6.81 -8.16 15.84
C ARG A 238 -6.44 -7.78 17.27
N MET A 239 -7.18 -8.31 18.23
CA MET A 239 -6.84 -8.20 19.64
C MET A 239 -5.85 -9.31 20.02
N GLU A 240 -4.72 -8.95 20.60
CA GLU A 240 -3.73 -9.91 21.10
C GLU A 240 -3.31 -9.50 22.50
N ALA A 241 -3.48 -10.40 23.48
CA ALA A 241 -3.15 -10.15 24.89
C ALA A 241 -3.74 -8.83 25.44
N GLY A 242 -4.94 -8.43 25.00
CA GLY A 242 -5.61 -7.21 25.43
C GLY A 242 -5.20 -5.93 24.69
N GLU A 243 -4.35 -6.03 23.68
CA GLU A 243 -3.90 -4.89 22.86
C GLU A 243 -4.42 -5.00 21.43
N THR A 244 -4.80 -3.86 20.83
CA THR A 244 -5.15 -3.78 19.41
C THR A 244 -3.89 -3.76 18.55
N TRP A 245 -3.79 -4.71 17.64
CA TRP A 245 -2.76 -4.77 16.61
C TRP A 245 -3.37 -4.48 15.25
N TYR A 246 -2.68 -3.66 14.47
CA TYR A 246 -2.99 -3.33 13.08
C TYR A 246 -2.12 -4.19 12.17
N TYR A 247 -2.75 -5.04 11.37
CA TYR A 247 -2.10 -5.92 10.41
C TYR A 247 -2.09 -5.31 9.01
N SER A 248 -0.99 -5.52 8.32
CA SER A 248 -0.74 -5.15 6.92
C SER A 248 0.28 -6.12 6.31
N GLY A 249 0.66 -5.91 5.06
CA GLY A 249 1.80 -6.57 4.48
C GLY A 249 2.84 -5.58 3.98
N ALA A 250 4.04 -6.07 3.72
CA ALA A 250 5.15 -5.30 3.22
C ALA A 250 5.87 -5.99 2.08
N TYR A 251 6.63 -5.21 1.31
CA TYR A 251 7.48 -5.73 0.25
C TYR A 251 8.76 -4.91 0.03
N SER A 252 9.74 -5.56 -0.59
CA SER A 252 10.84 -4.89 -1.30
C SER A 252 11.38 -5.84 -2.38
N GLY A 253 11.28 -5.44 -3.65
CA GLY A 253 11.61 -6.31 -4.78
C GLY A 253 10.84 -7.65 -4.73
N ASN A 254 11.54 -8.75 -4.45
CA ASN A 254 10.96 -10.09 -4.38
C ASN A 254 10.54 -10.50 -2.95
N PHE A 255 10.98 -9.74 -1.95
CA PHE A 255 10.62 -9.99 -0.55
C PHE A 255 9.20 -9.51 -0.28
N ASN A 256 8.44 -10.36 0.43
CA ASN A 256 7.05 -10.16 0.75
C ASN A 256 6.77 -10.77 2.12
N CYS A 257 6.08 -10.04 2.99
CA CYS A 257 5.71 -10.53 4.32
C CYS A 257 4.44 -9.88 4.86
N ILE A 258 3.88 -10.51 5.89
CA ILE A 258 2.89 -9.94 6.81
C ILE A 258 3.65 -9.18 7.89
N ILE A 259 3.18 -7.99 8.21
CA ILE A 259 3.66 -7.15 9.30
C ILE A 259 2.50 -6.68 10.17
N LYS A 260 2.77 -6.37 11.44
CA LYS A 260 1.79 -5.79 12.35
C LYS A 260 2.37 -4.63 13.14
N SER A 261 1.52 -3.73 13.61
CA SER A 261 1.94 -2.58 14.41
C SER A 261 0.89 -2.20 15.44
N ARG A 262 1.30 -1.54 16.51
CA ARG A 262 0.39 -0.89 17.48
C ARG A 262 0.30 0.62 17.26
N ASP A 263 1.34 1.21 16.69
CA ASP A 263 1.52 2.66 16.60
C ASP A 263 1.55 3.18 15.15
N LEU A 264 1.60 2.28 14.16
CA LEU A 264 1.84 2.55 12.73
C LEU A 264 3.24 3.09 12.42
N ILE A 265 4.15 3.05 13.41
CA ILE A 265 5.52 3.55 13.32
C ILE A 265 6.48 2.36 13.32
N THR A 266 6.37 1.50 14.33
CA THR A 266 7.14 0.27 14.48
C THR A 266 6.31 -0.90 13.96
N TRP A 267 6.83 -1.56 12.94
CA TRP A 267 6.20 -2.69 12.26
C TRP A 267 6.97 -3.98 12.59
N GLU A 268 6.29 -4.91 13.21
CA GLU A 268 6.79 -6.23 13.59
C GLU A 268 6.56 -7.22 12.46
N TYR A 269 7.61 -7.94 12.06
CA TYR A 269 7.54 -9.07 11.17
C TYR A 269 6.68 -10.19 11.76
N VAL A 270 5.73 -10.69 10.98
CA VAL A 270 4.87 -11.82 11.38
C VAL A 270 5.30 -13.08 10.65
N ALA A 271 5.20 -13.08 9.31
CA ALA A 271 5.50 -14.24 8.49
C ALA A 271 5.74 -13.85 7.03
N ALA A 272 6.54 -14.65 6.32
CA ALA A 272 6.63 -14.66 4.87
C ALA A 272 6.21 -16.05 4.36
N PRO A 273 5.65 -16.18 3.13
CA PRO A 273 5.34 -17.48 2.55
C PRO A 273 6.55 -18.41 2.57
N ASP A 274 6.39 -19.60 3.14
CA ASP A 274 7.44 -20.61 3.32
C ASP A 274 7.45 -21.71 2.24
N PHE A 275 6.57 -21.59 1.25
CA PHE A 275 6.50 -22.46 0.09
C PHE A 275 7.16 -21.83 -1.16
N PRO A 276 7.61 -22.63 -2.15
CA PRO A 276 8.11 -22.14 -3.44
C PRO A 276 7.13 -21.15 -4.08
N ASN A 277 7.57 -19.95 -4.44
CA ASN A 277 6.71 -18.98 -5.14
C ASN A 277 7.52 -17.89 -5.86
N ASN A 278 6.88 -17.21 -6.80
CA ASN A 278 7.46 -16.10 -7.55
C ASN A 278 6.99 -14.72 -7.07
N SER A 279 6.66 -14.55 -5.77
CA SER A 279 6.18 -13.27 -5.22
C SER A 279 7.06 -12.08 -5.63
N ARG A 280 6.41 -10.97 -6.00
CA ARG A 280 7.09 -9.72 -6.34
C ARG A 280 6.21 -8.53 -6.02
N TRP A 281 6.79 -7.52 -5.38
CA TRP A 281 6.15 -6.23 -5.10
C TRP A 281 4.88 -6.31 -4.23
N GLU A 282 3.78 -5.65 -4.58
CA GLU A 282 2.61 -5.48 -3.73
C GLU A 282 1.92 -6.80 -3.37
N ASN A 283 1.47 -6.86 -2.12
CA ASN A 283 0.55 -7.88 -1.62
C ASN A 283 -0.74 -7.21 -1.11
N ALA A 284 -1.76 -7.98 -0.81
CA ALA A 284 -2.91 -7.57 -0.01
C ALA A 284 -2.95 -8.44 1.24
N THR A 285 -3.26 -7.83 2.38
CA THR A 285 -3.32 -8.52 3.67
C THR A 285 -4.58 -8.13 4.42
N TYR A 286 -5.31 -9.10 4.97
CA TYR A 286 -6.48 -8.84 5.80
C TYR A 286 -6.70 -9.95 6.84
N VAL A 287 -6.89 -9.56 8.10
CA VAL A 287 -7.16 -10.50 9.19
C VAL A 287 -8.67 -10.67 9.39
N VAL A 288 -9.12 -11.92 9.40
CA VAL A 288 -10.45 -12.33 9.87
C VAL A 288 -10.29 -13.45 10.89
N GLY A 289 -10.72 -13.19 12.13
CA GLY A 289 -10.50 -14.11 13.25
C GLY A 289 -9.01 -14.39 13.47
N ASP A 290 -8.62 -15.66 13.39
CA ASP A 290 -7.24 -16.12 13.56
C ASP A 290 -6.50 -16.34 12.22
N ARG A 291 -7.12 -16.00 11.09
CA ARG A 291 -6.52 -16.14 9.76
C ARG A 291 -6.13 -14.78 9.20
N CYS A 292 -4.89 -14.66 8.75
CA CYS A 292 -4.40 -13.51 8.00
C CYS A 292 -4.39 -13.87 6.50
N TYR A 293 -5.43 -13.47 5.79
CA TYR A 293 -5.57 -13.66 4.34
C TYR A 293 -4.53 -12.82 3.60
N TYR A 294 -3.98 -13.41 2.54
CA TYR A 294 -2.82 -12.90 1.86
C TYR A 294 -2.93 -13.18 0.36
N PHE A 295 -2.83 -12.13 -0.44
CA PHE A 295 -2.78 -12.23 -1.90
C PHE A 295 -1.53 -11.54 -2.43
N VAL A 296 -0.78 -12.18 -3.31
CA VAL A 296 0.44 -11.56 -3.89
C VAL A 296 0.50 -11.81 -5.38
N ARG A 297 0.89 -10.78 -6.13
CA ARG A 297 1.23 -10.91 -7.54
C ARG A 297 2.56 -11.65 -7.71
N GLN A 298 2.71 -12.37 -8.81
CA GLN A 298 3.91 -13.16 -9.09
C GLN A 298 4.66 -12.61 -10.31
N GLN A 299 5.99 -12.70 -10.27
CA GLN A 299 6.87 -12.36 -11.38
C GLN A 299 6.63 -13.31 -12.56
N GLU A 300 6.54 -12.73 -13.76
CA GLU A 300 6.58 -13.45 -15.05
C GLU A 300 5.55 -14.58 -15.20
N CYS A 301 4.46 -14.50 -14.45
CA CYS A 301 3.27 -15.31 -14.68
C CYS A 301 2.04 -14.43 -14.43
N GLU A 302 1.06 -14.48 -15.33
CA GLU A 302 -0.19 -13.70 -15.30
C GLU A 302 -1.16 -14.22 -14.22
N GLN A 303 -0.67 -14.35 -12.99
CA GLN A 303 -1.39 -14.88 -11.84
C GLN A 303 -0.83 -14.34 -10.52
N GLY A 304 -1.70 -14.21 -9.53
CA GLY A 304 -1.35 -14.13 -8.12
C GLY A 304 -1.68 -15.43 -7.39
N PHE A 305 -1.29 -15.51 -6.12
CA PHE A 305 -1.71 -16.59 -5.23
C PHE A 305 -2.46 -16.02 -4.04
N LEU A 306 -3.63 -16.59 -3.76
CA LEU A 306 -4.43 -16.38 -2.56
C LEU A 306 -4.08 -17.48 -1.56
N THR A 307 -3.77 -17.10 -0.33
CA THR A 307 -3.54 -18.02 0.79
C THR A 307 -3.97 -17.32 2.09
N TYR A 308 -3.82 -18.01 3.23
CA TYR A 308 -3.85 -17.38 4.54
C TYR A 308 -2.75 -17.96 5.43
N TYR A 309 -2.30 -17.14 6.37
CA TYR A 309 -1.45 -17.57 7.48
C TYR A 309 -2.34 -17.75 8.72
N ASP A 310 -2.31 -18.94 9.31
CA ASP A 310 -2.96 -19.19 10.60
C ASP A 310 -2.10 -18.58 11.72
N LEU A 311 -2.61 -17.53 12.37
CA LEU A 311 -1.89 -16.77 13.38
C LEU A 311 -1.69 -17.54 14.69
N CYS A 312 -2.47 -18.60 14.92
CA CYS A 312 -2.39 -19.45 16.11
C CYS A 312 -1.46 -20.65 15.86
N GLN A 313 -1.66 -21.35 14.75
CA GLN A 313 -0.87 -22.53 14.37
C GLN A 313 0.48 -22.18 13.74
N LYS A 314 0.63 -20.94 13.27
CA LYS A 314 1.84 -20.40 12.64
C LYS A 314 2.20 -21.10 11.33
N THR A 315 1.19 -21.46 10.54
CA THR A 315 1.32 -22.22 9.29
C THR A 315 0.61 -21.52 8.14
N TRP A 316 1.14 -21.68 6.93
CA TRP A 316 0.48 -21.25 5.70
C TRP A 316 -0.48 -22.31 5.17
N ALA A 317 -1.65 -21.87 4.69
CA ALA A 317 -2.55 -22.71 3.93
C ALA A 317 -2.00 -22.96 2.51
N THR A 318 -2.46 -24.05 1.89
CA THR A 318 -2.10 -24.34 0.49
C THR A 318 -2.65 -23.22 -0.40
N PRO A 319 -1.85 -22.65 -1.31
CA PRO A 319 -2.29 -21.51 -2.10
C PRO A 319 -3.33 -21.90 -3.15
N PHE A 320 -4.18 -20.94 -3.50
CA PHE A 320 -5.11 -20.99 -4.62
C PHE A 320 -4.71 -19.93 -5.65
N LEU A 321 -4.60 -20.30 -6.92
CA LEU A 321 -4.12 -19.40 -7.96
C LEU A 321 -5.27 -18.62 -8.59
N ILE A 322 -5.03 -17.34 -8.87
CA ILE A 322 -6.02 -16.47 -9.52
C ILE A 322 -5.30 -15.71 -10.63
N ALA A 323 -5.83 -15.75 -11.85
CA ALA A 323 -5.29 -14.96 -12.96
C ALA A 323 -5.19 -13.47 -12.58
N ASP A 324 -4.04 -12.83 -12.83
CA ASP A 324 -3.78 -11.46 -12.43
C ASP A 324 -2.72 -10.78 -13.32
N ALA A 325 -2.96 -9.52 -13.67
CA ALA A 325 -2.13 -8.69 -14.54
C ALA A 325 -1.14 -7.81 -13.78
N GLN A 326 -0.80 -8.20 -12.56
CA GLN A 326 0.22 -7.56 -11.72
C GLN A 326 -0.10 -6.08 -11.44
N SER A 327 -1.33 -5.78 -11.04
CA SER A 327 -1.67 -4.48 -10.42
C SER A 327 -1.66 -4.62 -8.90
N ARG A 328 -1.73 -3.51 -8.16
CA ARG A 328 -1.91 -3.57 -6.69
C ARG A 328 -3.29 -4.15 -6.38
N SER A 329 -3.32 -5.16 -5.52
CA SER A 329 -4.54 -5.78 -5.03
C SER A 329 -4.97 -5.19 -3.68
N ASP A 330 -6.22 -5.41 -3.29
CA ASP A 330 -6.78 -4.95 -2.04
C ASP A 330 -7.77 -5.97 -1.47
N PHE A 331 -8.00 -5.92 -0.16
CA PHE A 331 -9.07 -6.68 0.49
C PHE A 331 -10.12 -5.75 1.09
N VAL A 332 -11.37 -6.18 1.03
CA VAL A 332 -12.50 -5.50 1.65
C VAL A 332 -13.34 -6.51 2.40
N LEU A 333 -13.64 -6.22 3.67
CA LEU A 333 -14.62 -6.96 4.45
C LEU A 333 -15.96 -6.24 4.38
N TYR A 334 -17.03 -6.94 4.03
CA TYR A 334 -18.37 -6.40 3.96
C TYR A 334 -19.38 -7.47 4.35
N ASP A 335 -20.29 -7.14 5.27
CA ASP A 335 -21.32 -8.07 5.78
C ASP A 335 -20.78 -9.44 6.24
N GLY A 336 -19.60 -9.44 6.88
CA GLY A 336 -18.94 -10.67 7.36
C GLY A 336 -18.18 -11.48 6.29
N GLU A 337 -18.30 -11.09 5.02
CA GLU A 337 -17.65 -11.75 3.89
C GLU A 337 -16.40 -10.97 3.44
N LEU A 338 -15.39 -11.71 2.99
CA LEU A 338 -14.12 -11.16 2.51
C LEU A 338 -14.08 -11.13 0.98
N TYR A 339 -13.69 -9.99 0.43
CA TYR A 339 -13.62 -9.75 -1.02
C TYR A 339 -12.20 -9.33 -1.41
N LEU A 340 -11.62 -10.03 -2.38
CA LEU A 340 -10.37 -9.67 -3.04
C LEU A 340 -10.68 -8.76 -4.24
N ILE A 341 -10.01 -7.61 -4.28
CA ILE A 341 -9.97 -6.70 -5.42
C ILE A 341 -8.61 -6.86 -6.09
N HIS A 342 -8.59 -7.15 -7.38
CA HIS A 342 -7.35 -7.41 -8.13
C HIS A 342 -7.50 -7.04 -9.61
N ALA A 343 -6.50 -7.32 -10.45
CA ALA A 343 -6.52 -6.99 -11.88
C ALA A 343 -6.59 -8.28 -12.72
N PRO A 344 -7.79 -8.79 -13.07
CA PRO A 344 -7.93 -10.13 -13.66
C PRO A 344 -7.46 -10.28 -15.11
N VAL A 345 -7.28 -9.18 -15.85
CA VAL A 345 -7.00 -9.19 -17.30
C VAL A 345 -5.80 -8.32 -17.63
N ASP A 346 -5.87 -7.04 -17.25
CA ASP A 346 -4.88 -6.00 -17.54
C ASP A 346 -5.01 -4.88 -16.49
N ARG A 347 -4.40 -3.72 -16.76
CA ARG A 347 -4.48 -2.54 -15.89
C ARG A 347 -5.52 -1.52 -16.36
N ASP A 348 -6.49 -1.95 -17.17
CA ASP A 348 -7.61 -1.13 -17.66
C ASP A 348 -8.89 -1.40 -16.84
N GLY A 349 -8.80 -2.28 -15.85
CA GLY A 349 -9.93 -2.71 -15.05
C GLY A 349 -9.57 -3.31 -13.71
N PHE A 350 -10.57 -3.82 -13.02
CA PHE A 350 -10.40 -4.57 -11.77
C PHE A 350 -11.45 -5.66 -11.65
N GLY A 351 -11.15 -6.68 -10.86
CA GLY A 351 -12.04 -7.79 -10.54
C GLY A 351 -12.37 -7.81 -9.06
N ILE A 352 -13.51 -8.42 -8.73
CA ILE A 352 -13.89 -8.76 -7.36
C ILE A 352 -14.10 -10.27 -7.29
N VAL A 353 -13.37 -10.92 -6.38
CA VAL A 353 -13.54 -12.34 -6.03
C VAL A 353 -14.02 -12.40 -4.58
N ARG A 354 -15.13 -13.09 -4.34
CA ARG A 354 -15.51 -13.47 -2.96
C ARG A 354 -14.61 -14.61 -2.51
N VAL A 355 -13.88 -14.38 -1.42
CA VAL A 355 -12.99 -15.38 -0.83
C VAL A 355 -13.82 -16.34 0.01
N ASP A 356 -13.79 -17.63 -0.34
CA ASP A 356 -14.33 -18.66 0.54
C ASP A 356 -13.35 -18.84 1.70
N GLN A 357 -13.82 -18.45 2.90
CA GLN A 357 -12.99 -18.39 4.09
C GLN A 357 -12.67 -19.77 4.67
N GLU A 358 -13.41 -20.82 4.29
CA GLU A 358 -13.21 -22.20 4.75
C GLU A 358 -12.39 -23.04 3.77
N ALA A 359 -12.60 -22.83 2.46
CA ALA A 359 -11.89 -23.54 1.40
C ALA A 359 -11.59 -22.60 0.24
N LEU A 360 -10.35 -22.08 0.16
CA LEU A 360 -9.96 -21.06 -0.81
C LEU A 360 -10.26 -21.44 -2.25
N CYS A 361 -10.15 -22.73 -2.59
CA CYS A 361 -10.48 -23.27 -3.91
C CYS A 361 -11.93 -23.03 -4.38
N ASN A 362 -12.85 -22.74 -3.45
CA ASN A 362 -14.25 -22.45 -3.74
C ASN A 362 -14.52 -20.95 -3.91
N SER A 363 -13.49 -20.10 -3.87
CA SER A 363 -13.63 -18.65 -4.08
C SER A 363 -14.24 -18.35 -5.46
N THR A 364 -15.17 -17.39 -5.51
CA THR A 364 -16.00 -17.15 -6.71
C THR A 364 -15.80 -15.75 -7.28
N PRO A 365 -15.50 -15.61 -8.59
CA PRO A 365 -15.59 -14.33 -9.29
C PRO A 365 -17.00 -13.73 -9.17
N LEU A 366 -17.09 -12.46 -8.82
CA LEU A 366 -18.36 -11.72 -8.76
C LEU A 366 -18.41 -10.61 -9.81
N LEU A 367 -17.27 -9.98 -10.07
CA LEU A 367 -17.19 -8.80 -10.91
C LEU A 367 -15.89 -8.80 -11.72
N VAL A 368 -15.97 -8.42 -13.00
CA VAL A 368 -14.81 -8.11 -13.85
C VAL A 368 -15.09 -6.81 -14.59
N VAL A 369 -14.64 -5.71 -14.01
CA VAL A 369 -14.83 -4.35 -14.51
C VAL A 369 -13.77 -4.04 -15.55
N ASP A 370 -14.20 -3.54 -16.70
CA ASP A 370 -13.35 -2.94 -17.73
C ASP A 370 -13.74 -1.46 -17.86
N MET A 371 -12.84 -0.56 -17.47
CA MET A 371 -13.08 0.88 -17.49
C MET A 371 -13.02 1.49 -18.90
N LYS A 372 -12.69 0.67 -19.92
CA LYS A 372 -12.45 1.06 -21.33
C LYS A 372 -11.33 2.09 -21.50
N ASP A 373 -10.53 2.24 -20.46
CA ASP A 373 -9.40 3.15 -20.29
C ASP A 373 -8.56 2.60 -19.12
N SER A 374 -7.57 3.33 -18.68
CA SER A 374 -6.65 2.94 -17.63
C SER A 374 -7.25 2.94 -16.20
N CYS A 375 -6.98 1.88 -15.44
CA CYS A 375 -7.36 1.71 -14.03
C CYS A 375 -6.21 1.10 -13.20
N PHE A 376 -5.13 1.88 -13.04
CA PHE A 376 -3.96 1.40 -12.31
C PHE A 376 -4.18 1.53 -10.80
N TYR A 377 -3.82 0.47 -10.07
CA TYR A 377 -3.71 0.46 -8.61
C TYR A 377 -5.00 0.93 -7.91
N PRO A 378 -6.14 0.27 -8.19
CA PRO A 378 -7.39 0.61 -7.53
C PRO A 378 -7.27 0.40 -6.02
N TYR A 379 -7.73 1.39 -5.25
CA TYR A 379 -7.84 1.30 -3.81
C TYR A 379 -9.27 1.61 -3.39
N VAL A 380 -9.86 0.73 -2.59
CA VAL A 380 -11.28 0.84 -2.22
C VAL A 380 -11.45 1.05 -0.73
N ARG A 381 -12.36 1.95 -0.35
CA ARG A 381 -12.89 2.03 1.02
C ARG A 381 -14.40 2.05 1.00
N LEU A 382 -14.99 1.32 1.94
CA LEU A 382 -16.44 1.30 2.13
C LEU A 382 -16.84 2.32 3.19
N TYR A 383 -17.92 3.05 2.91
CA TYR A 383 -18.62 3.91 3.86
C TYR A 383 -20.10 3.54 3.81
N GLY A 384 -20.51 2.64 4.71
CA GLY A 384 -21.76 1.89 4.56
C GLY A 384 -21.72 1.00 3.32
N ASP A 385 -22.78 1.00 2.53
CA ASP A 385 -22.92 0.17 1.33
C ASP A 385 -22.25 0.77 0.09
N THR A 386 -21.73 2.00 0.21
CA THR A 386 -21.05 2.69 -0.89
C THR A 386 -19.55 2.43 -0.85
N ALA A 387 -19.02 1.91 -1.96
CA ALA A 387 -17.59 1.87 -2.21
C ALA A 387 -17.13 3.20 -2.81
N TYR A 388 -16.08 3.75 -2.25
CA TYR A 388 -15.28 4.80 -2.86
C TYR A 388 -14.01 4.15 -3.38
N ILE A 389 -13.64 4.47 -4.61
CA ILE A 389 -12.49 3.91 -5.31
C ILE A 389 -11.58 5.03 -5.79
N SER A 390 -10.31 4.96 -5.41
CA SER A 390 -9.26 5.78 -5.98
C SER A 390 -8.39 4.96 -6.92
N TYR A 391 -8.03 5.51 -8.08
CA TYR A 391 -7.24 4.81 -9.08
C TYR A 391 -6.48 5.80 -9.96
N THR A 392 -5.42 5.31 -10.59
CA THR A 392 -4.61 6.09 -11.52
C THR A 392 -5.09 5.87 -12.96
N VAL A 393 -5.38 6.96 -13.67
CA VAL A 393 -5.77 6.93 -15.10
C VAL A 393 -4.60 7.42 -15.94
N ALA A 394 -4.07 6.53 -16.78
CA ALA A 394 -2.96 6.77 -17.72
C ALA A 394 -1.69 7.37 -17.08
N ARG A 395 -1.55 7.22 -15.75
CA ARG A 395 -0.55 7.92 -14.92
C ARG A 395 -0.61 9.45 -15.04
N LYS A 396 -1.77 10.00 -15.40
CA LYS A 396 -2.04 11.45 -15.53
C LYS A 396 -3.04 11.97 -14.52
N HIS A 397 -3.96 11.12 -14.09
CA HIS A 397 -4.99 11.50 -13.12
C HIS A 397 -4.98 10.57 -11.92
N ILE A 398 -5.12 11.16 -10.73
CA ILE A 398 -5.54 10.41 -9.53
C ILE A 398 -7.02 10.64 -9.36
N ARG A 399 -7.83 9.67 -9.78
CA ARG A 399 -9.28 9.78 -9.81
C ARG A 399 -9.89 9.20 -8.56
N LEU A 400 -10.87 9.89 -7.99
CA LEU A 400 -11.78 9.35 -6.99
C LEU A 400 -13.19 9.26 -7.57
N ALA A 401 -13.81 8.09 -7.43
CA ALA A 401 -15.19 7.84 -7.82
C ALA A 401 -15.88 7.00 -6.76
N ARG A 402 -17.19 6.76 -6.93
CA ARG A 402 -17.96 5.89 -6.05
C ARG A 402 -18.95 5.02 -6.80
N PHE A 403 -19.29 3.87 -6.21
CA PHE A 403 -20.32 2.97 -6.71
C PHE A 403 -21.02 2.24 -5.54
N GLN A 404 -22.21 1.70 -5.76
CA GLN A 404 -22.94 0.94 -4.74
C GLN A 404 -22.38 -0.48 -4.66
N PHE A 405 -21.57 -0.75 -3.64
CA PHE A 405 -20.85 -2.03 -3.52
C PHE A 405 -21.82 -3.20 -3.42
N ALA A 406 -22.83 -3.06 -2.54
CA ALA A 406 -23.82 -4.09 -2.24
C ALA A 406 -24.61 -4.59 -3.46
N GLU A 407 -24.86 -3.71 -4.44
CA GLU A 407 -25.64 -4.04 -5.65
C GLU A 407 -24.95 -5.12 -6.51
N TYR A 408 -23.61 -5.20 -6.43
CA TYR A 408 -22.81 -6.14 -7.24
C TYR A 408 -22.45 -7.45 -6.52
N LEU A 409 -22.83 -7.62 -5.26
CA LEU A 409 -22.46 -8.80 -4.46
C LEU A 409 -23.56 -9.88 -4.44
N SER A 410 -24.63 -9.71 -5.22
CA SER A 410 -25.84 -10.54 -5.13
C SER A 410 -25.55 -12.04 -5.25
N LYS A 411 -26.11 -12.79 -4.29
CA LYS A 411 -25.92 -14.22 -4.00
C LYS A 411 -26.23 -15.15 -5.18
#